data_AF-A0A411YB42-F1
#
_entry.id   AF-A0A411YB42-F1
#
_cell.length_a   1.000
_cell.length_b   1.000
_cell.length_c   1.000
_cell.angle_alpha   90.00
_cell.angle_beta   90.00
_cell.angle_gamma   90.00
#
_symmetry.space_group_name_H-M   'P 1'
#
loop_
_entity.id
_entity.type
_entity.pdbx_description
1 polymer ?
#
loop_
_entity_poly.entity_id
_entity_poly.type
_entity_poly.pdbx_seq_one_letter_code
_entity_poly.pdbx_strand_id
1 'polypeptide(L)'
;MSEGAHSQRPSGEEAETAYLTTKLETRTRFEIRPQVFIPAVIIIVAFLALGSLAPDRATEAFAAVQDAIAANLAWLYLGAVTVFLVFVVWLAVSRHGEKRLGPDDARPHYSYPAWFAMLFSAGMGIGLLFFSVAEPISHFGLQVPPWSDAEPGSPEAATDAMTTTFFHVRHEALIDREGCKDPPLSCRSRAVKLEAA
;
A
#
# COMPACT_ATOMS: atom_id res chain seq x y z
N MET A 1 -49.96 -59.88 -6.60
CA MET A 1 -49.65 -58.49 -6.20
C MET A 1 -48.14 -58.34 -6.17
N SER A 2 -47.57 -57.90 -7.29
CA SER A 2 -46.16 -57.55 -7.40
C SER A 2 -46.14 -56.10 -7.86
N GLU A 3 -46.21 -55.17 -6.91
CA GLU A 3 -45.96 -53.76 -7.18
C GLU A 3 -44.50 -53.62 -7.61
N GLY A 4 -44.31 -53.28 -8.89
CA GLY A 4 -43.00 -52.98 -9.45
C GLY A 4 -42.48 -51.69 -8.84
N ALA A 5 -41.40 -51.79 -8.07
CA ALA A 5 -40.58 -50.65 -7.70
C ALA A 5 -39.90 -50.12 -8.98
N HIS A 6 -40.57 -49.18 -9.66
CA HIS A 6 -39.98 -48.36 -10.71
C HIS A 6 -38.83 -47.55 -10.08
N SER A 7 -37.62 -48.07 -10.19
CA SER A 7 -36.39 -47.35 -9.91
C SER A 7 -36.17 -46.30 -11.00
N GLN A 8 -36.93 -45.21 -10.96
CA GLN A 8 -36.62 -44.01 -11.74
C GLN A 8 -35.31 -43.41 -11.20
N ARG A 9 -34.24 -43.50 -11.99
CA ARG A 9 -33.05 -42.66 -11.74
C ARG A 9 -33.49 -41.20 -11.89
N PRO A 10 -33.07 -40.31 -10.98
CA PRO A 10 -33.37 -38.89 -11.12
C PRO A 10 -32.88 -38.41 -12.49
N SER A 11 -33.71 -37.63 -13.16
CA SER A 11 -33.38 -37.04 -14.45
C SER A 11 -32.17 -36.11 -14.31
N GLY A 12 -31.39 -35.93 -15.38
CA GLY A 12 -30.17 -35.10 -15.33
C GLY A 12 -30.42 -33.67 -14.81
N GLU A 13 -31.62 -33.14 -15.02
CA GLU A 13 -32.06 -31.83 -14.56
C GLU A 13 -32.26 -31.76 -13.03
N GLU A 14 -32.73 -32.84 -12.40
CA GLU A 14 -32.88 -32.92 -10.93
C GLU A 14 -31.52 -33.03 -10.23
N ALA A 15 -30.57 -33.75 -10.84
CA ALA A 15 -29.20 -33.84 -10.34
C ALA A 15 -28.42 -32.52 -10.50
N GLU A 16 -28.63 -31.81 -11.61
CA GLU A 16 -28.05 -30.49 -11.87
C GLU A 16 -28.61 -29.43 -10.91
N THR A 17 -29.92 -29.44 -10.67
CA THR A 17 -30.57 -28.53 -9.72
C THR A 17 -30.05 -28.75 -8.30
N ALA A 18 -29.93 -30.01 -7.87
CA ALA A 18 -29.38 -30.36 -6.55
C ALA A 18 -27.92 -29.87 -6.40
N TYR A 19 -27.08 -30.09 -7.41
CA TYR A 19 -25.69 -29.61 -7.44
C TYR A 19 -25.60 -28.08 -7.37
N LEU A 20 -26.43 -27.37 -8.12
CA LEU A 20 -26.44 -25.91 -8.12
C LEU A 20 -26.90 -25.35 -6.77
N THR A 21 -27.94 -25.93 -6.14
CA THR A 21 -28.35 -25.52 -4.79
C THR A 21 -27.25 -25.73 -3.75
N THR A 22 -26.62 -26.91 -3.69
CA THR A 22 -25.55 -27.17 -2.72
C THR A 22 -24.33 -26.27 -2.95
N LYS A 23 -23.98 -25.99 -4.21
CA LYS A 23 -22.85 -25.13 -4.58
C LYS A 23 -23.12 -23.66 -4.28
N LEU A 24 -24.37 -23.19 -4.43
CA LEU A 24 -24.80 -21.84 -4.07
C LEU A 24 -24.85 -21.67 -2.54
N GLU A 25 -25.29 -22.69 -1.81
CA GLU A 25 -25.34 -22.70 -0.33
C GLU A 25 -23.94 -22.70 0.29
N THR A 26 -22.99 -23.44 -0.32
CA THR A 26 -21.59 -23.47 0.14
C THR A 26 -20.87 -22.16 -0.16
N ARG A 27 -21.19 -21.48 -1.28
CA ARG A 27 -20.62 -20.18 -1.65
C ARG A 27 -21.04 -19.02 -0.73
N THR A 28 -22.10 -19.18 0.05
CA THR A 28 -22.69 -18.11 0.87
C THR A 28 -22.42 -18.25 2.37
N ARG A 29 -21.76 -19.32 2.83
CA ARG A 29 -21.32 -19.43 4.23
C ARG A 29 -20.07 -18.58 4.47
N PHE A 30 -20.29 -17.41 5.08
CA PHE A 30 -19.24 -16.62 5.69
C PHE A 30 -18.73 -17.34 6.95
N GLU A 31 -17.64 -18.11 6.81
CA GLU A 31 -17.02 -18.81 7.92
C GLU A 31 -16.08 -17.88 8.69
N ILE A 32 -16.56 -17.36 9.84
CA ILE A 32 -15.70 -16.65 10.79
C ILE A 32 -14.86 -17.68 11.53
N ARG A 33 -13.52 -17.57 11.44
CA ARG A 33 -12.60 -18.35 12.26
C ARG A 33 -12.44 -17.69 13.64
N PRO A 34 -13.10 -18.20 14.70
CA PRO A 34 -13.11 -17.52 16.00
C PRO A 34 -11.72 -17.38 16.62
N GLN A 35 -10.80 -18.29 16.32
CA GLN A 35 -9.44 -18.31 16.84
C GLN A 35 -8.60 -17.09 16.43
N VAL A 36 -8.90 -16.47 15.30
CA VAL A 36 -8.22 -15.24 14.84
C VAL A 36 -9.10 -14.01 15.05
N PHE A 37 -10.42 -14.17 14.90
CA PHE A 37 -11.36 -13.07 14.98
C PHE A 37 -11.47 -12.51 16.40
N ILE A 38 -11.65 -13.37 17.41
CA ILE A 38 -11.89 -12.94 18.79
C ILE A 38 -10.65 -12.22 19.36
N PRO A 39 -9.41 -12.75 19.25
CA PRO A 39 -8.24 -12.03 19.74
C PRO A 39 -8.02 -10.70 19.03
N ALA A 40 -8.22 -10.63 17.72
CA ALA A 40 -8.07 -9.38 16.96
C ALA A 40 -9.05 -8.31 17.45
N VAL A 41 -10.33 -8.65 17.62
CA VAL A 41 -11.36 -7.71 18.12
C VAL A 41 -11.04 -7.25 19.54
N ILE A 42 -10.63 -8.16 20.43
CA ILE A 42 -10.25 -7.81 21.81
C ILE A 42 -9.10 -6.80 21.81
N ILE A 43 -8.06 -7.04 21.01
CA ILE A 43 -6.90 -6.16 20.91
C ILE A 43 -7.32 -4.78 20.38
N ILE A 44 -8.12 -4.73 19.31
CA ILE A 44 -8.60 -3.47 18.73
C ILE A 44 -9.43 -2.67 19.74
N VAL A 45 -10.41 -3.32 20.40
CA VAL A 45 -11.26 -2.65 21.40
C VAL A 45 -10.43 -2.18 22.59
N ALA A 46 -9.44 -2.95 23.03
CA ALA A 46 -8.54 -2.53 24.11
C ALA A 46 -7.74 -1.27 23.75
N PHE A 47 -7.18 -1.19 22.53
CA PHE A 47 -6.49 0.01 22.07
C PHE A 47 -7.42 1.22 21.95
N LEU A 48 -8.63 1.03 21.44
CA LEU A 48 -9.64 2.10 21.37
C LEU A 48 -10.05 2.58 22.76
N ALA A 49 -10.25 1.67 23.71
CA ALA A 49 -10.58 2.01 25.10
C ALA A 49 -9.43 2.77 25.77
N LEU A 50 -8.18 2.33 25.59
CA LEU A 50 -7.02 3.01 26.15
C LEU A 50 -6.88 4.43 25.57
N GLY A 51 -6.99 4.58 24.25
CA GLY A 51 -6.88 5.88 23.57
C GLY A 51 -8.02 6.85 23.89
N SER A 52 -9.23 6.35 24.16
CA SER A 52 -10.40 7.20 24.47
C SER A 52 -10.55 7.55 25.94
N LEU A 53 -10.18 6.64 26.86
CA LEU A 53 -10.35 6.84 28.30
C LEU A 53 -9.12 7.47 28.97
N ALA A 54 -7.91 7.28 28.43
CA ALA A 54 -6.66 7.77 29.01
C ALA A 54 -5.65 8.20 27.93
N PRO A 55 -5.94 9.27 27.16
CA PRO A 55 -5.15 9.67 26.00
C PRO A 55 -3.68 10.03 26.32
N ASP A 56 -3.42 10.69 27.46
CA ASP A 56 -2.06 11.09 27.84
C ASP A 56 -1.18 9.86 28.12
N ARG A 57 -1.73 8.89 28.88
CA ARG A 57 -1.04 7.62 29.18
C ARG A 57 -0.84 6.78 27.93
N ALA A 58 -1.80 6.79 27.01
CA ALA A 58 -1.66 6.12 25.72
C ALA A 58 -0.50 6.71 24.92
N THR A 59 -0.42 8.05 24.86
CA THR A 59 0.63 8.77 24.13
C THR A 59 2.02 8.48 24.70
N GLU A 60 2.18 8.57 26.03
CA GLU A 60 3.44 8.24 26.71
C GLU A 60 3.86 6.78 26.46
N ALA A 61 2.93 5.84 26.58
CA ALA A 61 3.22 4.42 26.36
C ALA A 61 3.60 4.14 24.89
N PHE A 62 2.88 4.71 23.93
CA PHE A 62 3.20 4.54 22.50
C PHE A 62 4.54 5.15 22.13
N ALA A 63 4.85 6.35 22.64
CA ALA A 63 6.15 6.98 22.43
C ALA A 63 7.29 6.14 23.03
N ALA A 64 7.16 5.68 24.27
CA ALA A 64 8.18 4.85 24.91
C ALA A 64 8.43 3.54 24.16
N VAL A 65 7.37 2.89 23.65
CA VAL A 65 7.49 1.68 22.84
C VAL A 65 8.11 1.98 21.48
N GLN A 66 7.69 3.06 20.81
CA GLN A 66 8.26 3.49 19.54
C GLN A 66 9.77 3.75 19.68
N ASP A 67 10.19 4.49 20.70
CA ASP A 67 11.60 4.81 20.95
C ASP A 67 12.41 3.54 21.25
N ALA A 68 11.87 2.62 22.05
CA ALA A 68 12.52 1.35 22.34
C ALA A 68 12.69 0.49 21.06
N ILE A 69 11.68 0.45 20.19
CA ILE A 69 11.78 -0.25 18.90
C ILE A 69 12.80 0.44 17.99
N ALA A 70 12.75 1.76 17.87
CA ALA A 70 13.68 2.52 17.04
C ALA A 70 15.14 2.33 17.51
N ALA A 71 15.39 2.36 18.83
CA ALA A 71 16.73 2.19 19.37
C ALA A 71 17.31 0.78 19.16
N ASN A 72 16.48 -0.27 19.29
CA ASN A 72 16.97 -1.65 19.34
C ASN A 72 16.78 -2.42 18.01
N LEU A 73 15.74 -2.10 17.23
CA LEU A 73 15.33 -2.85 16.04
C LEU A 73 15.54 -2.07 14.73
N ALA A 74 16.02 -0.83 14.75
CA ALA A 74 16.26 -0.06 13.51
C ALA A 74 17.23 -0.76 12.55
N TRP A 75 18.29 -1.38 13.07
CA TRP A 75 19.25 -2.12 12.24
C TRP A 75 18.60 -3.33 11.55
N LEU A 76 17.69 -4.03 12.26
CA LEU A 76 16.95 -5.16 11.72
C LEU A 76 15.97 -4.69 10.65
N TYR A 77 15.29 -3.56 10.88
CA TYR A 77 14.39 -2.94 9.90
C TYR A 77 15.13 -2.57 8.61
N LEU A 78 16.22 -1.81 8.70
CA LEU A 78 17.03 -1.39 7.55
C LEU A 78 17.65 -2.60 6.82
N GLY A 79 18.13 -3.58 7.58
CA GLY A 79 18.65 -4.83 7.05
C GLY A 79 17.58 -5.63 6.30
N ALA A 80 16.38 -5.78 6.88
CA ALA A 80 15.27 -6.49 6.26
C ALA A 80 14.82 -5.82 4.95
N VAL A 81 14.62 -4.49 4.94
CA VAL A 81 14.24 -3.74 3.72
C VAL A 81 15.29 -3.94 2.63
N THR A 82 16.58 -3.84 2.97
CA THR A 82 17.68 -4.04 2.03
C THR A 82 17.71 -5.47 1.49
N VAL A 83 17.56 -6.47 2.36
CA VAL A 83 17.53 -7.90 1.98
C VAL A 83 16.35 -8.19 1.07
N PHE A 84 15.16 -7.69 1.37
CA PHE A 84 13.98 -7.87 0.50
C PHE A 84 14.15 -7.18 -0.84
N LEU A 85 14.72 -5.98 -0.88
CA LEU A 85 15.00 -5.28 -2.13
C LEU A 85 15.97 -6.08 -3.00
N VAL A 86 17.09 -6.50 -2.43
CA VAL A 86 18.08 -7.34 -3.13
C VAL A 86 17.45 -8.66 -3.58
N PHE A 87 16.63 -9.29 -2.74
CA PHE A 87 15.93 -10.53 -3.05
C PHE A 87 14.96 -10.37 -4.22
N VAL A 88 14.16 -9.30 -4.27
CA VAL A 88 13.23 -9.04 -5.38
C VAL A 88 13.98 -8.73 -6.67
N VAL A 89 15.06 -7.93 -6.62
CA VAL A 89 15.92 -7.67 -7.78
C VAL A 89 16.58 -8.96 -8.27
N TRP A 90 17.06 -9.78 -7.35
CA TRP A 90 17.62 -11.10 -7.67
C TRP A 90 16.58 -12.01 -8.32
N LEU A 91 15.35 -12.06 -7.80
CA LEU A 91 14.27 -12.83 -8.44
C LEU A 91 13.98 -12.34 -9.86
N ALA A 92 13.94 -11.02 -10.07
CA ALA A 92 13.65 -10.42 -11.37
C ALA A 92 14.73 -10.70 -12.43
N VAL A 93 16.01 -10.70 -12.05
CA VAL A 93 17.14 -10.94 -12.98
C VAL A 93 17.51 -12.43 -13.08
N SER A 94 17.17 -13.24 -12.07
CA SER A 94 17.46 -14.67 -12.08
C SER A 94 16.51 -15.44 -13.01
N ARG A 95 16.88 -16.69 -13.29
CA ARG A 95 16.04 -17.69 -13.98
C ARG A 95 14.65 -17.89 -13.37
N HIS A 96 14.43 -17.47 -12.12
CA HIS A 96 13.13 -17.58 -11.46
C HIS A 96 12.13 -16.52 -11.95
N GLY A 97 12.60 -15.37 -12.46
CA GLY A 97 11.73 -14.33 -13.01
C GLY A 97 11.03 -14.73 -14.31
N GLU A 98 11.56 -15.72 -15.03
CA GLU A 98 10.95 -16.27 -16.25
C GLU A 98 9.77 -17.21 -15.96
N LYS A 99 9.61 -17.64 -14.69
CA LYS A 99 8.55 -18.58 -14.30
C LYS A 99 7.21 -17.86 -14.20
N ARG A 100 6.22 -18.36 -14.92
CA ARG A 100 4.84 -17.85 -14.86
C ARG A 100 4.19 -18.27 -13.55
N LEU A 101 3.48 -17.33 -12.92
CA LEU A 101 2.68 -17.59 -11.72
C LEU A 101 1.34 -18.23 -12.11
N GLY A 102 1.37 -19.52 -12.41
CA GLY A 102 0.22 -20.30 -12.83
C GLY A 102 0.63 -21.56 -13.59
N PRO A 103 -0.33 -22.30 -14.16
CA PRO A 103 -0.06 -23.36 -15.12
C PRO A 103 0.84 -22.88 -16.28
N ASP A 104 1.60 -23.79 -16.91
CA ASP A 104 2.57 -23.43 -17.96
C ASP A 104 1.92 -22.73 -19.18
N ASP A 105 0.64 -23.03 -19.44
CA ASP A 105 -0.19 -22.45 -20.50
C ASP A 105 -0.97 -21.19 -20.07
N ALA A 106 -0.78 -20.72 -18.82
CA ALA A 106 -1.46 -19.55 -18.31
C ALA A 106 -1.12 -18.29 -19.14
N ARG A 107 -2.17 -17.53 -19.48
CA ARG A 107 -2.07 -16.22 -20.15
C ARG A 107 -2.49 -15.12 -19.17
N PRO A 108 -1.92 -13.91 -19.27
CA PRO A 108 -2.36 -12.78 -18.46
C PRO A 108 -3.84 -12.49 -18.68
N HIS A 109 -4.61 -12.39 -17.59
CA HIS A 109 -6.03 -12.03 -17.63
C HIS A 109 -6.28 -10.55 -17.93
N TYR A 110 -5.29 -9.70 -17.62
CA TYR A 110 -5.36 -8.25 -17.79
C TYR A 110 -4.31 -7.78 -18.80
N SER A 111 -4.63 -6.72 -19.54
CA SER A 111 -3.65 -6.05 -20.40
C SER A 111 -2.56 -5.38 -19.55
N TYR A 112 -1.37 -5.20 -20.12
CA TYR A 112 -0.25 -4.56 -19.41
C TYR A 112 -0.59 -3.19 -18.79
N PRO A 113 -1.32 -2.27 -19.49
CA PRO A 113 -1.71 -0.99 -18.88
C PRO A 113 -2.70 -1.16 -17.72
N ALA A 114 -3.67 -2.08 -17.85
CA ALA A 114 -4.64 -2.34 -16.78
C ALA A 114 -3.95 -2.96 -15.55
N TRP A 115 -3.01 -3.89 -15.77
CA TRP A 115 -2.20 -4.47 -14.70
C TRP A 115 -1.35 -3.43 -13.97
N PHE A 116 -0.69 -2.54 -14.73
CA PHE A 116 0.11 -1.46 -14.14
C PHE A 116 -0.76 -0.49 -13.32
N ALA A 117 -1.95 -0.13 -13.83
CA ALA A 117 -2.89 0.71 -13.11
C ALA A 117 -3.37 0.06 -11.79
N MET A 118 -3.57 -1.26 -11.77
CA MET A 118 -3.92 -1.98 -10.55
C MET A 118 -2.79 -1.98 -9.51
N LEU A 119 -1.53 -2.14 -9.94
CA LEU A 119 -0.38 -2.05 -9.03
C LEU A 119 -0.26 -0.66 -8.41
N PHE A 120 -0.39 0.39 -9.23
CA PHE A 120 -0.35 1.76 -8.76
C PHE A 120 -1.50 2.04 -7.76
N SER A 121 -2.72 1.63 -8.08
CA SER A 121 -3.87 1.82 -7.18
C SER A 121 -3.76 1.04 -5.87
N ALA A 122 -3.07 -0.11 -5.87
CA ALA A 122 -2.88 -0.91 -4.65
C ALA A 122 -1.73 -0.37 -3.78
N GLY A 123 -0.70 0.22 -4.38
CA GLY A 123 0.50 0.71 -3.69
C GLY A 123 0.41 2.16 -3.22
N MET A 124 -0.23 3.04 -3.99
CA MET A 124 -0.37 4.46 -3.70
C MET A 124 -1.47 4.72 -2.66
N GLY A 125 -1.13 4.56 -1.38
CA GLY A 125 -2.07 4.77 -0.28
C GLY A 125 -2.31 6.26 0.08
N ILE A 126 -3.18 6.47 1.07
CA ILE A 126 -3.45 7.77 1.73
C ILE A 126 -2.18 8.44 2.25
N GLY A 127 -1.14 7.66 2.56
CA GLY A 127 0.15 8.16 3.04
C GLY A 127 0.78 9.19 2.10
N LEU A 128 0.70 8.97 0.78
CA LEU A 128 1.24 9.93 -0.18
C LEU A 128 0.44 11.23 -0.20
N LEU A 129 -0.89 11.16 -0.11
CA LEU A 129 -1.72 12.36 -0.08
C LEU A 129 -1.44 13.24 1.13
N PHE A 130 -1.14 12.63 2.28
CA PHE A 130 -0.83 13.36 3.50
C PHE A 130 0.64 13.83 3.54
N PHE A 131 1.59 12.91 3.38
CA PHE A 131 3.00 13.19 3.57
C PHE A 131 3.66 13.89 2.38
N SER A 132 3.08 13.86 1.17
CA SER A 132 3.61 14.62 0.02
C SER A 132 3.65 16.14 0.24
N VAL A 133 2.78 16.65 1.11
CA VAL A 133 2.72 18.07 1.47
C VAL A 133 3.25 18.29 2.89
N ALA A 134 2.90 17.41 3.84
CA ALA A 134 3.28 17.59 5.23
C ALA A 134 4.79 17.45 5.47
N GLU A 135 5.44 16.46 4.86
CA GLU A 135 6.86 16.20 5.04
C GLU A 135 7.76 17.34 4.53
N PRO A 136 7.59 17.87 3.30
CA PRO A 136 8.45 18.94 2.82
C PRO A 136 8.23 20.25 3.56
N ILE A 137 7.00 20.56 3.98
CA ILE A 137 6.73 21.74 4.81
C ILE A 137 7.39 21.58 6.19
N SER A 138 7.32 20.38 6.77
CA SER A 138 8.00 20.09 8.04
C SER A 138 9.50 20.28 7.92
N HIS A 139 10.14 19.68 6.90
CA HIS A 139 11.58 19.78 6.69
C HIS A 139 12.06 21.18 6.30
N PHE A 140 11.19 22.01 5.72
CA PHE A 140 11.53 23.39 5.36
C PHE A 140 11.64 24.32 6.57
N GLY A 141 10.71 24.21 7.52
CA GLY A 141 10.55 25.22 8.58
C GLY A 141 10.53 24.71 10.01
N LEU A 142 10.24 23.43 10.25
CA LEU A 142 10.08 22.87 11.60
C LEU A 142 11.23 21.94 12.00
N GLN A 143 11.70 21.11 11.07
CA GLN A 143 12.68 20.06 11.32
C GLN A 143 13.63 19.94 10.14
N VAL A 144 14.59 20.86 10.01
CA VAL A 144 15.59 20.79 8.94
C VAL A 144 16.32 19.44 9.00
N PRO A 145 16.56 18.77 7.85
CA PRO A 145 17.21 17.47 7.83
C PRO A 145 18.56 17.51 8.57
N PRO A 146 18.91 16.50 9.38
CA PRO A 146 20.12 16.55 10.23
C PRO A 146 21.45 16.66 9.48
N TRP A 147 21.45 16.42 8.17
CA TRP A 147 22.61 16.53 7.29
C TRP A 147 22.74 17.88 6.59
N SER A 148 21.72 18.76 6.73
CA SER A 148 21.66 20.08 6.12
C SER A 148 22.11 21.16 7.12
N ASP A 149 22.95 22.07 6.64
CA ASP A 149 23.40 23.25 7.39
C ASP A 149 22.53 24.48 7.10
N ALA A 150 21.42 24.32 6.37
CA ALA A 150 20.57 25.41 5.95
C ALA A 150 19.74 25.98 7.10
N GLU A 151 19.61 27.31 7.14
CA GLU A 151 18.73 27.97 8.10
C GLU A 151 17.25 27.63 7.77
N PRO A 152 16.41 27.30 8.77
CA PRO A 152 14.99 27.04 8.56
C PRO A 152 14.30 28.18 7.80
N GLY A 153 13.48 27.83 6.81
CA GLY A 153 12.77 28.80 5.97
C GLY A 153 13.61 29.47 4.87
N SER A 154 14.90 29.14 4.75
CA SER A 154 15.77 29.65 3.70
C SER A 154 15.54 28.96 2.34
N PRO A 155 15.90 29.61 1.21
CA PRO A 155 15.83 28.96 -0.11
C PRO A 155 16.66 27.67 -0.21
N GLU A 156 17.73 27.56 0.57
CA GLU A 156 18.57 26.37 0.65
C GLU A 156 17.84 25.23 1.39
N ALA A 157 17.21 25.54 2.53
CA ALA A 157 16.39 24.58 3.28
C ALA A 157 15.23 24.02 2.44
N ALA A 158 14.68 24.80 1.50
CA ALA A 158 13.65 24.29 0.58
C ALA A 158 14.19 23.17 -0.34
N THR A 159 15.43 23.28 -0.79
CA THR A 159 16.06 22.28 -1.66
C THR A 159 16.40 21.01 -0.88
N ASP A 160 16.88 21.16 0.35
CA ASP A 160 17.23 20.04 1.21
C ASP A 160 16.00 19.31 1.76
N ALA A 161 14.94 20.06 2.07
CA ALA A 161 13.62 19.52 2.42
C ALA A 161 13.05 18.67 1.29
N MET A 162 13.10 19.15 0.05
CA MET A 162 12.70 18.37 -1.13
C MET A 162 13.56 17.11 -1.26
N THR A 163 14.87 17.22 -1.09
CA THR A 163 15.79 16.08 -1.21
C THR A 163 15.46 14.98 -0.20
N THR A 164 15.22 15.33 1.06
CA THR A 164 14.86 14.38 2.12
C THR A 164 13.47 13.77 1.91
N THR A 165 12.48 14.60 1.56
CA THR A 165 11.13 14.15 1.22
C THR A 165 11.19 13.14 0.07
N PHE A 166 12.00 13.41 -0.95
CA PHE A 166 12.23 12.43 -1.99
C PHE A 166 12.86 11.16 -1.41
N PHE A 167 13.86 11.16 -0.54
CA PHE A 167 14.37 9.88 -0.03
C PHE A 167 13.31 9.00 0.68
N HIS A 168 12.33 9.59 1.35
CA HIS A 168 11.24 8.82 1.99
C HIS A 168 10.06 8.50 1.06
N VAL A 169 9.74 9.38 0.12
CA VAL A 169 8.54 9.29 -0.74
C VAL A 169 8.87 8.84 -2.18
N ARG A 170 10.12 8.99 -2.65
CA ARG A 170 10.60 8.72 -4.04
C ARG A 170 10.51 7.27 -4.45
N HIS A 171 10.02 6.34 -3.63
CA HIS A 171 9.65 5.06 -4.23
C HIS A 171 8.61 5.22 -5.37
N GLU A 172 7.96 6.39 -5.51
CA GLU A 172 7.10 6.72 -6.67
C GLU A 172 7.21 8.14 -7.29
N ALA A 173 8.22 8.96 -6.94
CA ALA A 173 8.31 10.34 -7.45
C ALA A 173 9.29 10.51 -8.64
N LEU A 174 9.12 9.71 -9.70
CA LEU A 174 9.90 9.81 -10.96
C LEU A 174 9.14 10.44 -12.13
N ILE A 175 8.20 11.35 -11.88
CA ILE A 175 7.59 12.17 -12.93
C ILE A 175 7.44 13.60 -12.41
N ASP A 176 8.47 14.43 -12.60
CA ASP A 176 8.39 15.84 -13.05
C ASP A 176 9.73 16.58 -12.84
N ARG A 177 10.73 16.24 -13.67
CA ARG A 177 12.04 16.92 -13.69
C ARG A 177 12.37 17.47 -15.09
N GLU A 178 11.39 18.01 -15.80
CA GLU A 178 11.62 18.68 -17.10
C GLU A 178 11.12 20.15 -17.12
N GLY A 179 10.73 20.71 -15.98
CA GLY A 179 9.92 21.94 -15.95
C GLY A 179 10.56 23.25 -15.53
N CYS A 180 11.85 23.35 -15.17
CA CYS A 180 12.50 24.68 -14.97
C CYS A 180 13.99 24.53 -14.69
N LYS A 181 14.84 24.80 -15.68
CA LYS A 181 16.29 24.79 -15.52
C LYS A 181 16.96 26.07 -16.05
N ASP A 182 16.36 27.25 -15.83
CA ASP A 182 17.04 28.54 -16.07
C ASP A 182 16.51 29.65 -15.11
N PRO A 183 17.39 30.50 -14.54
CA PRO A 183 17.01 31.69 -13.77
C PRO A 183 16.83 32.94 -14.67
N PRO A 184 16.35 34.05 -14.08
CA PRO A 184 14.96 34.46 -14.04
C PRO A 184 14.56 35.25 -15.31
N LEU A 185 13.31 35.08 -15.77
CA LEU A 185 12.44 36.09 -16.44
C LEU A 185 11.40 35.47 -17.40
N SER A 186 11.48 34.18 -17.75
CA SER A 186 10.61 33.62 -18.80
C SER A 186 9.27 33.01 -18.33
N CYS A 187 9.07 32.76 -17.03
CA CYS A 187 7.90 32.01 -16.54
C CYS A 187 6.60 32.84 -16.35
N ARG A 188 6.46 34.04 -16.94
CA ARG A 188 5.33 34.94 -16.65
C ARG A 188 4.33 35.22 -17.78
N SER A 189 4.37 34.52 -18.92
CA SER A 189 3.54 34.94 -20.08
C SER A 189 2.59 33.90 -20.68
N ARG A 190 2.61 32.62 -20.27
CA ARG A 190 1.70 31.61 -20.86
C ARG A 190 0.39 31.35 -20.11
N ALA A 191 0.23 31.82 -18.88
CA ALA A 191 -1.02 31.62 -18.12
C ALA A 191 -2.15 32.60 -18.50
N VAL A 192 -1.89 33.66 -19.27
CA VAL A 192 -2.89 34.73 -19.55
C VAL A 192 -3.50 34.66 -20.96
N LYS A 193 -3.01 33.77 -21.84
CA LYS A 193 -3.42 33.75 -23.26
C LYS A 193 -4.39 32.63 -23.67
N LEU A 194 -4.96 31.88 -22.73
CA LEU A 194 -5.92 30.80 -23.02
C LEU A 194 -7.37 31.10 -22.59
N GLU A 195 -7.67 32.33 -22.15
CA GLU A 195 -9.04 32.76 -21.80
C GLU A 195 -9.70 33.68 -22.84
N ALA A 196 -9.15 33.71 -24.06
CA ALA A 196 -9.75 34.43 -25.18
C ALA A 196 -9.47 33.73 -26.52
N ALA A 197 -10.08 32.56 -26.72
CA ALA A 197 -10.40 31.97 -28.04
C ALA A 197 -11.38 30.81 -27.87
#